data_AF-L9VCZ4-F1
#
_entry.id   AF-L9VCZ4-F1
#
_cell.length_a   1.000
_cell.length_b   1.000
_cell.length_c   1.000
_cell.angle_alpha   90.00
_cell.angle_beta   90.00
_cell.angle_gamma   90.00
#
_symmetry.space_group_name_H-M   'P 1'
#
loop_
_entity.id
_entity.type
_entity.pdbx_description
1 polymer ?
#
loop_
_entity_poly.entity_id
_entity_poly.type
_entity_poly.pdbx_seq_one_letter_code
_entity_poly.pdbx_strand_id
1 'polypeptide(L)'
;MVGDDATIRVAPTDDYTFKLGTYRSPIDDLHVEGFTADISGDNTGGRVFELQAGDDLYAGDLTVSGKHDTPSKGPMLVGMQSSDGEGLVENVDLSDGGEDVSGGRGGTGLLVSNYHEGTVTLRDIQIGPFPDNGIYCSQGDSSADGTVHVEGGRVENANVAGVRLGGDGSSIEGTEFVYDEDIDGFGGQRPIRLDGGSGLEVSEVSIEMSIDQTEAIRVMPGVDSASIHDVDMDLSGTVRDGVSVTGGAGSVETDDLSVSGNGRYDVFEY
;
A
#
# COMPACT_ATOMS: atom_id res chain seq x y z
N MET A 1 10.35 -18.44 10.28
CA MET A 1 9.49 -19.44 9.62
C MET A 1 9.91 -19.48 8.16
N VAL A 2 10.42 -20.61 7.69
CA VAL A 2 10.92 -20.76 6.30
C VAL A 2 10.14 -21.90 5.66
N GLY A 3 9.62 -21.65 4.47
CA GLY A 3 8.66 -22.53 3.81
C GLY A 3 9.24 -23.49 2.79
N ASP A 4 10.46 -23.28 2.30
CA ASP A 4 11.09 -24.08 1.23
C ASP A 4 10.16 -24.29 0.01
N ASP A 5 9.54 -23.21 -0.49
CA ASP A 5 8.57 -23.19 -1.60
C ASP A 5 7.27 -23.98 -1.32
N ALA A 6 6.90 -24.13 -0.04
CA ALA A 6 5.67 -24.81 0.32
C ALA A 6 4.42 -24.02 -0.11
N THR A 7 3.33 -24.75 -0.38
CA THR A 7 1.98 -24.19 -0.46
C THR A 7 1.17 -24.64 0.75
N ILE A 8 0.69 -23.69 1.53
CA ILE A 8 -0.16 -23.91 2.72
C ILE A 8 -1.58 -23.56 2.36
N ARG A 9 -2.46 -24.57 2.29
CA ARG A 9 -3.88 -24.35 2.06
C ARG A 9 -4.56 -23.86 3.33
N VAL A 10 -5.15 -22.68 3.26
CA VAL A 10 -5.84 -22.05 4.38
C VAL A 10 -7.23 -22.69 4.55
N ALA A 11 -7.58 -23.00 5.80
CA ALA A 11 -8.93 -23.47 6.13
C ALA A 11 -9.87 -22.26 6.31
N PRO A 12 -11.19 -22.42 6.12
CA PRO A 12 -12.12 -21.29 6.26
C PRO A 12 -11.97 -20.56 7.60
N THR A 13 -11.73 -19.25 7.54
CA THR A 13 -11.52 -18.36 8.69
C THR A 13 -11.67 -16.90 8.30
N ASP A 14 -12.26 -16.09 9.19
CA ASP A 14 -12.25 -14.62 9.11
C ASP A 14 -11.15 -14.01 9.98
N ASP A 15 -10.40 -14.86 10.69
CA ASP A 15 -9.42 -14.51 11.71
C ASP A 15 -7.99 -14.62 11.16
N TYR A 16 -7.00 -14.88 12.01
CA TYR A 16 -5.60 -15.00 11.62
C TYR A 16 -5.21 -16.39 11.10
N THR A 17 -4.32 -16.44 10.11
CA THR A 17 -3.59 -17.66 9.70
C THR A 17 -2.22 -17.71 10.39
N PHE A 18 -1.36 -16.73 10.13
CA PHE A 18 -0.04 -16.57 10.74
C PHE A 18 0.02 -15.25 11.51
N LYS A 19 -0.24 -15.32 12.82
CA LYS A 19 -0.10 -14.17 13.72
C LYS A 19 1.21 -14.29 14.49
N LEU A 20 2.23 -13.58 14.03
CA LEU A 20 3.60 -13.61 14.53
C LEU A 20 3.93 -12.23 15.12
N GLY A 21 3.66 -12.09 16.42
CA GLY A 21 3.81 -10.83 17.15
C GLY A 21 2.55 -9.95 17.12
N THR A 22 2.54 -8.94 17.98
CA THR A 22 1.54 -7.87 18.03
C THR A 22 2.18 -6.57 18.49
N TYR A 23 1.55 -5.41 18.27
CA TYR A 23 2.05 -4.14 18.81
C TYR A 23 2.28 -4.13 20.35
N ARG A 24 1.65 -5.04 21.11
CA ARG A 24 1.84 -5.16 22.57
C ARG A 24 2.88 -6.19 22.98
N SER A 25 3.22 -7.09 22.07
CA SER A 25 4.10 -8.23 22.29
C SER A 25 4.72 -8.59 20.95
N PRO A 26 5.61 -7.73 20.43
CA PRO A 26 6.32 -8.01 19.19
C PRO A 26 7.26 -9.20 19.36
N ILE A 27 7.70 -9.76 18.26
CA ILE A 27 8.84 -10.69 18.23
C ILE A 27 10.10 -9.85 18.02
N ASP A 28 11.17 -10.05 18.81
CA ASP A 28 12.36 -9.20 18.67
C ASP A 28 12.96 -9.33 17.25
N ASP A 29 13.29 -10.56 16.84
CA ASP A 29 13.78 -10.88 15.49
C ASP A 29 12.81 -11.82 14.76
N LEU A 30 12.13 -11.31 13.72
CA LEU A 30 11.14 -12.07 12.95
C LEU A 30 11.59 -12.29 11.51
N HIS A 31 11.84 -13.56 11.17
CA HIS A 31 12.10 -14.01 9.80
C HIS A 31 10.93 -14.85 9.30
N VAL A 32 10.30 -14.48 8.19
CA VAL A 32 9.27 -15.28 7.49
C VAL A 32 9.57 -15.33 5.99
N GLU A 33 9.72 -16.50 5.38
CA GLU A 33 10.02 -16.54 3.95
C GLU A 33 9.61 -17.81 3.20
N GLY A 34 9.45 -17.67 1.88
CA GLY A 34 9.54 -18.78 0.92
C GLY A 34 8.33 -19.70 0.91
N PHE A 35 7.11 -19.17 0.94
CA PHE A 35 5.90 -19.98 0.77
C PHE A 35 4.68 -19.23 0.26
N THR A 36 3.75 -20.00 -0.28
CA THR A 36 2.42 -19.57 -0.69
C THR A 36 1.39 -19.91 0.37
N ALA A 37 0.53 -18.96 0.74
CA ALA A 37 -0.74 -19.21 1.40
C ALA A 37 -1.85 -19.27 0.35
N ASP A 38 -2.49 -20.43 0.18
CA ASP A 38 -3.60 -20.64 -0.75
C ASP A 38 -4.94 -20.38 -0.03
N ILE A 39 -5.54 -19.23 -0.35
CA ILE A 39 -6.86 -18.75 0.05
C ILE A 39 -7.89 -18.82 -1.10
N SER A 40 -7.71 -19.73 -2.07
CA SER A 40 -8.65 -19.90 -3.19
C SER A 40 -10.00 -20.53 -2.80
N GLY A 41 -10.17 -20.95 -1.55
CA GLY A 41 -11.40 -21.54 -1.03
C GLY A 41 -12.35 -20.50 -0.44
N ASP A 42 -13.64 -20.81 -0.41
CA ASP A 42 -14.64 -19.93 0.18
C ASP A 42 -14.34 -19.60 1.66
N ASN A 43 -14.45 -18.33 2.01
CA ASN A 43 -14.27 -17.76 3.35
C ASN A 43 -12.88 -18.06 3.92
N THR A 44 -11.82 -17.90 3.14
CA THR A 44 -10.44 -18.17 3.57
C THR A 44 -9.55 -16.94 3.60
N GLY A 45 -10.00 -15.81 3.08
CA GLY A 45 -9.28 -14.53 3.07
C GLY A 45 -9.27 -13.81 4.42
N GLY A 46 -8.93 -14.50 5.51
CA GLY A 46 -8.65 -13.86 6.80
C GLY A 46 -7.35 -13.02 6.77
N ARG A 47 -6.86 -12.58 7.94
CA ARG A 47 -5.51 -11.99 8.04
C ARG A 47 -4.48 -13.12 7.90
N VAL A 48 -3.97 -13.30 6.69
CA VAL A 48 -2.99 -14.35 6.38
C VAL A 48 -1.70 -14.12 7.15
N PHE A 49 -1.09 -12.94 6.99
CA PHE A 49 0.15 -12.55 7.64
C PHE A 49 -0.08 -11.37 8.57
N GLU A 50 0.17 -11.55 9.87
CA GLU A 50 0.36 -10.43 10.80
C GLU A 50 1.74 -10.57 11.42
N LEU A 51 2.65 -9.69 11.01
CA LEU A 51 4.07 -9.76 11.32
C LEU A 51 4.46 -8.47 12.06
N GLN A 52 4.72 -8.54 13.36
CA GLN A 52 5.11 -7.37 14.13
C GLN A 52 6.37 -7.68 14.94
N ALA A 53 7.42 -6.90 14.69
CA ALA A 53 8.72 -7.12 15.27
C ALA A 53 9.22 -5.94 16.11
N GLY A 54 10.20 -6.20 16.96
CA GLY A 54 10.85 -5.20 17.81
C GLY A 54 12.09 -4.64 17.14
N ASP A 55 13.07 -5.50 16.89
CA ASP A 55 14.41 -5.12 16.44
C ASP A 55 14.55 -5.33 14.92
N ASP A 56 14.35 -6.56 14.43
CA ASP A 56 14.51 -6.91 13.02
C ASP A 56 13.26 -7.65 12.47
N LEU A 57 12.73 -7.19 11.35
CA LEU A 57 11.73 -7.91 10.55
C LEU A 57 12.28 -8.22 9.16
N TYR A 58 12.22 -9.49 8.77
CA TYR A 58 12.38 -9.92 7.40
C TYR A 58 11.18 -10.77 6.97
N ALA A 59 10.50 -10.36 5.91
CA ALA A 59 9.43 -11.11 5.27
C ALA A 59 9.64 -11.15 3.74
N GLY A 60 10.00 -12.31 3.19
CA GLY A 60 10.46 -12.42 1.81
C GLY A 60 9.86 -13.58 1.02
N ASP A 61 9.69 -13.44 -0.29
CA ASP A 61 9.25 -14.53 -1.19
C ASP A 61 7.95 -15.19 -0.71
N LEU A 62 6.94 -14.35 -0.46
CA LEU A 62 5.62 -14.77 0.03
C LEU A 62 4.55 -14.53 -1.03
N THR A 63 3.64 -15.48 -1.19
CA THR A 63 2.48 -15.33 -2.09
C THR A 63 1.19 -15.58 -1.33
N VAL A 64 0.18 -14.76 -1.55
CA VAL A 64 -1.21 -15.08 -1.19
C VAL A 64 -1.97 -15.38 -2.47
N SER A 65 -2.28 -16.65 -2.70
CA SER A 65 -3.01 -17.10 -3.89
C SER A 65 -4.49 -17.25 -3.58
N GLY A 66 -5.34 -16.59 -4.35
CA GLY A 66 -6.77 -16.45 -4.12
C GLY A 66 -7.14 -15.03 -3.67
N LYS A 67 -8.42 -14.70 -3.82
CA LYS A 67 -8.94 -13.37 -3.45
C LYS A 67 -9.23 -13.29 -1.97
N HIS A 68 -8.90 -12.16 -1.37
CA HIS A 68 -9.40 -11.80 -0.04
C HIS A 68 -10.93 -11.69 -0.05
N ASP A 69 -11.63 -12.63 0.58
CA ASP A 69 -13.09 -12.75 0.50
C ASP A 69 -13.82 -12.63 1.85
N THR A 70 -13.16 -12.05 2.86
CA THR A 70 -13.74 -11.90 4.21
C THR A 70 -13.89 -10.44 4.64
N PRO A 71 -14.76 -10.14 5.63
CA PRO A 71 -14.85 -8.79 6.21
C PRO A 71 -13.63 -8.34 7.00
N SER A 72 -12.58 -9.16 7.11
CA SER A 72 -11.35 -8.77 7.79
C SER A 72 -10.60 -7.69 7.01
N LYS A 73 -9.64 -7.02 7.67
CA LYS A 73 -8.99 -5.81 7.14
C LYS A 73 -8.04 -6.05 5.96
N GLY A 74 -7.90 -7.28 5.47
CA GLY A 74 -6.95 -7.64 4.41
C GLY A 74 -5.99 -8.76 4.79
N PRO A 75 -5.21 -9.29 3.83
CA PRO A 75 -4.38 -10.47 4.04
C PRO A 75 -3.07 -10.18 4.78
N MET A 76 -2.51 -8.96 4.74
CA MET A 76 -1.18 -8.70 5.31
C MET A 76 -1.11 -7.48 6.25
N LEU A 77 -0.50 -7.66 7.43
CA LEU A 77 -0.04 -6.59 8.34
C LEU A 77 1.47 -6.73 8.57
N VAL A 78 2.17 -5.60 8.56
CA VAL A 78 3.55 -5.50 9.05
C VAL A 78 3.73 -4.32 10.00
N GLY A 79 4.78 -4.31 10.82
CA GLY A 79 5.15 -3.15 11.63
C GLY A 79 6.33 -3.39 12.58
N MET A 80 7.14 -2.35 12.75
CA MET A 80 8.21 -2.29 13.77
C MET A 80 7.74 -1.54 15.01
N GLN A 81 7.95 -2.13 16.18
CA GLN A 81 7.45 -1.64 17.48
C GLN A 81 8.56 -1.05 18.36
N SER A 82 9.72 -0.78 17.76
CA SER A 82 10.83 -0.02 18.31
C SER A 82 11.20 1.07 17.32
N SER A 83 11.55 2.27 17.80
CA SER A 83 11.98 3.38 16.93
C SER A 83 13.29 3.12 16.21
N ASP A 84 14.12 2.22 16.74
CA ASP A 84 15.41 1.84 16.15
C ASP A 84 15.30 0.51 15.36
N GLY A 85 14.08 -0.04 15.24
CA GLY A 85 13.84 -1.30 14.57
C GLY A 85 13.74 -1.16 13.05
N GLU A 86 14.29 -2.12 12.32
CA GLU A 86 14.36 -2.13 10.86
C GLU A 86 13.60 -3.33 10.29
N GLY A 87 12.72 -3.07 9.33
CA GLY A 87 11.93 -4.10 8.66
C GLY A 87 12.12 -4.10 7.15
N LEU A 88 12.38 -5.26 6.58
CA LEU A 88 12.35 -5.51 5.14
C LEU A 88 11.25 -6.50 4.80
N VAL A 89 10.35 -6.09 3.92
CA VAL A 89 9.34 -6.92 3.30
C VAL A 89 9.61 -6.90 1.81
N GLU A 90 9.98 -8.03 1.20
CA GLU A 90 10.37 -8.05 -0.21
C GLU A 90 9.78 -9.22 -1.01
N ASN A 91 9.60 -9.04 -2.32
CA ASN A 91 9.09 -10.07 -3.24
C ASN A 91 7.77 -10.70 -2.75
N VAL A 92 6.82 -9.87 -2.33
CA VAL A 92 5.50 -10.33 -1.87
C VAL A 92 4.47 -10.18 -2.98
N ASP A 93 3.72 -11.24 -3.23
CA ASP A 93 2.67 -11.28 -4.25
C ASP A 93 1.27 -11.39 -3.63
N LEU A 94 0.50 -10.30 -3.77
CA LEU A 94 -0.92 -10.17 -3.43
C LEU A 94 -1.75 -9.79 -4.68
N SER A 95 -1.33 -10.19 -5.88
CA SER A 95 -1.91 -9.76 -7.15
C SER A 95 -3.36 -10.18 -7.38
N ASP A 96 -3.84 -11.23 -6.70
CA ASP A 96 -5.21 -11.72 -6.86
C ASP A 96 -6.25 -10.73 -6.30
N GLY A 97 -5.85 -9.82 -5.41
CA GLY A 97 -6.69 -8.74 -4.89
C GLY A 97 -7.72 -9.19 -3.84
N GLY A 98 -8.83 -8.46 -3.76
CA GLY A 98 -9.90 -8.73 -2.80
C GLY A 98 -11.29 -8.45 -3.33
N GLU A 99 -12.29 -9.01 -2.65
CA GLU A 99 -13.71 -8.81 -2.91
C GLU A 99 -14.31 -7.82 -1.91
N ASP A 100 -15.18 -6.94 -2.38
CA ASP A 100 -15.97 -6.07 -1.49
C ASP A 100 -17.13 -6.86 -0.86
N VAL A 101 -16.83 -7.59 0.20
CA VAL A 101 -17.82 -8.36 0.96
C VAL A 101 -18.53 -7.56 2.05
N SER A 102 -18.30 -6.24 2.13
CA SER A 102 -18.77 -5.40 3.24
C SER A 102 -19.44 -4.08 2.83
N GLY A 103 -19.63 -3.84 1.53
CA GLY A 103 -20.30 -2.65 1.01
C GLY A 103 -19.45 -1.38 1.14
N GLY A 104 -18.21 -1.44 0.66
CA GLY A 104 -17.24 -0.35 0.58
C GLY A 104 -16.22 -0.31 1.72
N ARG A 105 -16.01 -1.44 2.42
CA ARG A 105 -15.02 -1.57 3.52
C ARG A 105 -14.24 -2.88 3.48
N GLY A 106 -13.98 -3.38 2.26
CA GLY A 106 -13.25 -4.64 2.10
C GLY A 106 -11.78 -4.52 2.53
N GLY A 107 -11.01 -5.59 2.34
CA GLY A 107 -9.62 -5.64 2.76
C GLY A 107 -8.71 -4.63 2.05
N THR A 108 -7.73 -4.10 2.77
CA THR A 108 -6.54 -3.47 2.18
C THR A 108 -5.50 -4.56 1.93
N GLY A 109 -4.77 -4.54 0.81
CA GLY A 109 -3.77 -5.58 0.50
C GLY A 109 -2.71 -5.74 1.59
N LEU A 110 -1.92 -4.69 1.80
CA LEU A 110 -0.87 -4.64 2.82
C LEU A 110 -1.08 -3.43 3.74
N LEU A 111 -1.14 -3.69 5.04
CA LEU A 111 -1.21 -2.64 6.06
C LEU A 111 0.11 -2.55 6.80
N VAL A 112 0.65 -1.34 6.93
CA VAL A 112 1.61 -1.02 7.98
C VAL A 112 0.82 -0.64 9.23
N SER A 113 1.23 -1.19 10.38
CA SER A 113 0.59 -0.98 11.67
C SER A 113 0.52 0.51 12.01
N ASN A 114 -0.63 0.98 12.51
CA ASN A 114 -0.75 2.33 13.08
C ASN A 114 0.05 2.52 14.38
N TYR A 115 0.76 1.49 14.84
CA TYR A 115 1.66 1.52 15.99
C TYR A 115 3.12 1.37 15.56
N HIS A 116 3.42 1.58 14.28
CA HIS A 116 4.75 1.43 13.73
C HIS A 116 5.65 2.62 14.14
N GLU A 117 6.75 2.34 14.82
CA GLU A 117 7.67 3.34 15.37
C GLU A 117 9.02 3.41 14.63
N GLY A 118 9.48 2.30 14.03
CA GLY A 118 10.79 2.20 13.36
C GLY A 118 10.77 2.50 11.87
N THR A 119 11.56 1.76 11.09
CA THR A 119 11.58 1.84 9.62
C THR A 119 11.05 0.55 9.00
N VAL A 120 10.20 0.64 7.98
CA VAL A 120 9.82 -0.51 7.14
C VAL A 120 10.05 -0.19 5.66
N THR A 121 10.84 -1.01 4.98
CA THR A 121 10.97 -1.02 3.53
C THR A 121 10.10 -2.14 2.95
N LEU A 122 9.19 -1.76 2.05
CA LEU A 122 8.36 -2.62 1.24
C LEU A 122 8.95 -2.63 -0.18
N ARG A 123 9.64 -3.71 -0.58
CA ARG A 123 10.33 -3.80 -1.87
C ARG A 123 9.68 -4.82 -2.80
N ASP A 124 9.54 -4.49 -4.08
CA ASP A 124 9.08 -5.42 -5.13
C ASP A 124 7.75 -6.11 -4.78
N ILE A 125 6.81 -5.34 -4.23
CA ILE A 125 5.48 -5.84 -3.85
C ILE A 125 4.54 -5.82 -5.06
N GLN A 126 3.83 -6.91 -5.29
CA GLN A 126 2.77 -7.01 -6.29
C GLN A 126 1.41 -6.91 -5.60
N ILE A 127 0.58 -5.94 -6.01
CA ILE A 127 -0.71 -5.66 -5.40
C ILE A 127 -1.80 -5.64 -6.46
N GLY A 128 -2.81 -6.48 -6.28
CA GLY A 128 -3.98 -6.53 -7.14
C GLY A 128 -5.11 -5.55 -6.77
N PRO A 129 -6.29 -5.72 -7.39
CA PRO A 129 -7.45 -4.89 -7.13
C PRO A 129 -8.01 -5.16 -5.73
N PHE A 130 -7.70 -4.29 -4.76
CA PHE A 130 -8.27 -4.32 -3.43
C PHE A 130 -9.43 -3.31 -3.26
N PRO A 131 -10.51 -3.69 -2.56
CA PRO A 131 -11.69 -2.86 -2.34
C PRO A 131 -11.49 -1.67 -1.38
N ASP A 132 -10.36 -1.63 -0.67
CA ASP A 132 -9.89 -0.46 0.07
C ASP A 132 -8.56 0.04 -0.52
N ASN A 133 -7.44 -0.03 0.19
CA ASN A 133 -6.15 0.41 -0.35
C ASN A 133 -5.35 -0.80 -0.85
N GLY A 134 -4.43 -0.59 -1.78
CA GLY A 134 -3.43 -1.58 -2.11
C GLY A 134 -2.45 -1.73 -0.94
N ILE A 135 -1.79 -0.63 -0.61
CA ILE A 135 -0.85 -0.48 0.50
C ILE A 135 -1.31 0.70 1.36
N TYR A 136 -1.46 0.48 2.66
CA TYR A 136 -1.83 1.49 3.64
C TYR A 136 -0.70 1.71 4.65
N CYS A 137 -0.05 2.86 4.54
CA CYS A 137 1.09 3.28 5.36
C CYS A 137 0.86 4.63 6.03
N SER A 138 -0.41 5.04 6.18
CA SER A 138 -0.76 6.33 6.79
C SER A 138 -1.12 6.15 8.26
N GLN A 139 -0.29 6.67 9.15
CA GLN A 139 -0.44 6.51 10.61
C GLN A 139 -1.70 7.18 11.19
N GLY A 140 -2.35 8.09 10.46
CA GLY A 140 -3.55 8.79 10.92
C GLY A 140 -3.28 9.56 12.22
N ASP A 141 -4.19 9.48 13.19
CA ASP A 141 -4.12 10.21 14.47
C ASP A 141 -3.20 9.54 15.52
N SER A 142 -2.36 8.58 15.10
CA SER A 142 -1.45 7.89 16.01
C SER A 142 -0.32 8.82 16.46
N SER A 143 0.27 8.52 17.63
CA SER A 143 1.49 9.20 18.10
C SER A 143 2.77 8.41 17.76
N ALA A 144 2.65 7.38 16.92
CA ALA A 144 3.79 6.66 16.40
C ALA A 144 4.28 7.41 15.14
N ASP A 145 5.60 7.47 14.98
CA ASP A 145 6.29 8.33 14.01
C ASP A 145 7.22 7.51 13.09
N GLY A 146 6.89 6.24 12.85
CA GLY A 146 7.68 5.35 11.99
C GLY A 146 7.66 5.74 10.50
N THR A 147 8.75 5.39 9.81
CA THR A 147 9.03 5.73 8.41
C THR A 147 8.81 4.51 7.51
N VAL A 148 8.19 4.73 6.35
CA VAL A 148 7.93 3.67 5.38
C VAL A 148 8.50 4.03 4.01
N HIS A 149 9.24 3.10 3.41
CA HIS A 149 9.72 3.19 2.04
C HIS A 149 9.02 2.13 1.20
N VAL A 150 8.41 2.54 0.08
CA VAL A 150 7.87 1.62 -0.93
C VAL A 150 8.79 1.68 -2.14
N GLU A 151 9.47 0.58 -2.45
CA GLU A 151 10.52 0.51 -3.47
C GLU A 151 10.12 -0.50 -4.56
N GLY A 152 10.01 -0.06 -5.82
CA GLY A 152 9.69 -0.94 -6.93
C GLY A 152 8.29 -1.54 -6.83
N GLY A 153 8.11 -2.71 -7.46
CA GLY A 153 6.83 -3.42 -7.47
C GLY A 153 5.77 -2.81 -8.39
N ARG A 154 4.55 -3.36 -8.30
CA ARG A 154 3.42 -3.00 -9.16
C ARG A 154 2.12 -3.01 -8.37
N VAL A 155 1.32 -1.97 -8.55
CA VAL A 155 0.04 -1.80 -7.86
C VAL A 155 -1.08 -1.55 -8.87
N GLU A 156 -2.12 -2.38 -8.81
CA GLU A 156 -3.18 -2.39 -9.81
C GLU A 156 -4.56 -2.10 -9.22
N ASN A 157 -5.31 -1.19 -9.85
CA ASN A 157 -6.77 -1.04 -9.73
C ASN A 157 -7.36 -0.95 -8.30
N ALA A 158 -6.57 -0.63 -7.26
CA ALA A 158 -7.06 -0.53 -5.89
C ALA A 158 -8.04 0.65 -5.70
N ASN A 159 -9.10 0.45 -4.91
CA ASN A 159 -10.20 1.40 -4.77
C ASN A 159 -9.77 2.74 -4.18
N VAL A 160 -9.40 2.82 -2.90
CA VAL A 160 -9.18 4.09 -2.23
C VAL A 160 -7.84 4.68 -2.64
N ALA A 161 -6.76 3.93 -2.53
CA ALA A 161 -5.46 4.32 -3.04
C ALA A 161 -4.63 3.09 -3.37
N GLY A 162 -3.78 3.15 -4.39
CA GLY A 162 -2.75 2.14 -4.63
C GLY A 162 -1.78 2.14 -3.46
N VAL A 163 -1.14 3.28 -3.20
CA VAL A 163 -0.37 3.54 -1.98
C VAL A 163 -0.94 4.75 -1.26
N ARG A 164 -1.31 4.56 0.01
CA ARG A 164 -1.67 5.65 0.93
C ARG A 164 -0.55 5.86 1.94
N LEU A 165 0.28 6.86 1.70
CA LEU A 165 1.51 7.10 2.45
C LEU A 165 1.35 8.22 3.48
N GLY A 166 1.97 8.02 4.64
CA GLY A 166 2.26 9.10 5.58
C GLY A 166 3.46 8.76 6.47
N GLY A 167 3.75 9.62 7.43
CA GLY A 167 4.92 9.51 8.30
C GLY A 167 6.12 10.29 7.75
N ASP A 168 6.91 10.87 8.65
CA ASP A 168 8.02 11.73 8.26
C ASP A 168 9.11 10.93 7.53
N GLY A 169 9.63 11.52 6.44
CA GLY A 169 10.68 10.90 5.61
C GLY A 169 10.26 9.66 4.82
N SER A 170 8.97 9.32 4.79
CA SER A 170 8.46 8.19 4.02
C SER A 170 8.52 8.44 2.51
N SER A 171 8.73 7.39 1.71
CA SER A 171 8.88 7.51 0.25
C SER A 171 8.16 6.43 -0.56
N ILE A 172 7.91 6.76 -1.83
CA ILE A 172 7.57 5.82 -2.91
C ILE A 172 8.60 6.03 -4.02
N GLU A 173 9.36 5.00 -4.37
CA GLU A 173 10.42 5.05 -5.37
C GLU A 173 10.27 3.89 -6.37
N GLY A 174 10.28 4.15 -7.67
CA GLY A 174 10.38 3.08 -8.69
C GLY A 174 9.12 2.20 -8.87
N THR A 175 8.00 2.51 -8.22
CA THR A 175 6.77 1.70 -8.29
C THR A 175 5.98 1.97 -9.57
N GLU A 176 5.47 0.91 -10.20
CA GLU A 176 4.52 0.99 -11.32
C GLU A 176 3.07 0.95 -10.83
N PHE A 177 2.24 1.86 -11.33
CA PHE A 177 0.81 1.88 -11.06
C PHE A 177 0.01 1.70 -12.34
N VAL A 178 -0.92 0.73 -12.35
CA VAL A 178 -1.79 0.48 -13.50
C VAL A 178 -3.26 0.49 -13.10
N TYR A 179 -4.01 1.38 -13.72
CA TYR A 179 -5.42 1.63 -13.46
C TYR A 179 -6.18 1.60 -14.78
N ASP A 180 -6.53 0.40 -15.21
CA ASP A 180 -7.14 0.09 -16.50
C ASP A 180 -8.54 -0.54 -16.39
N GLU A 181 -9.02 -0.77 -15.17
CA GLU A 181 -10.35 -1.33 -14.89
C GLU A 181 -11.13 -0.49 -13.88
N ASP A 182 -12.31 -0.01 -14.30
CA ASP A 182 -13.31 0.59 -13.41
C ASP A 182 -14.14 -0.53 -12.78
N ILE A 183 -13.90 -0.77 -11.48
CA ILE A 183 -14.48 -1.88 -10.74
C ILE A 183 -15.77 -1.44 -10.06
N ASP A 184 -16.88 -2.12 -10.34
CA ASP A 184 -18.18 -1.78 -9.74
C ASP A 184 -18.12 -1.80 -8.20
N GLY A 185 -18.66 -0.75 -7.59
CA GLY A 185 -18.58 -0.50 -6.14
C GLY A 185 -17.33 0.24 -5.67
N PHE A 186 -16.31 0.43 -6.53
CA PHE A 186 -15.16 1.27 -6.20
C PHE A 186 -15.53 2.73 -6.43
N GLY A 187 -15.19 3.58 -5.45
CA GLY A 187 -15.69 4.95 -5.34
C GLY A 187 -14.69 6.02 -5.77
N GLY A 188 -13.40 5.68 -5.91
CA GLY A 188 -12.40 6.62 -6.40
C GLY A 188 -10.99 6.05 -6.36
N GLN A 189 -10.62 5.40 -7.46
CA GLN A 189 -9.32 4.78 -7.72
C GLN A 189 -8.24 5.82 -7.95
N ARG A 190 -7.23 5.83 -7.07
CA ARG A 190 -6.09 6.76 -7.12
C ARG A 190 -4.80 5.96 -6.96
N PRO A 191 -3.83 6.05 -7.87
CA PRO A 191 -2.50 5.48 -7.67
C PRO A 191 -1.87 5.85 -6.32
N ILE A 192 -1.73 7.15 -6.04
CA ILE A 192 -0.99 7.64 -4.88
C ILE A 192 -1.82 8.64 -4.09
N ARG A 193 -1.80 8.49 -2.76
CA ARG A 193 -2.32 9.49 -1.84
C ARG A 193 -1.36 9.73 -0.67
N LEU A 194 -0.87 10.95 -0.55
CA LEU A 194 -0.06 11.44 0.56
C LEU A 194 -0.98 12.03 1.63
N ASP A 195 -0.97 11.47 2.83
CA ASP A 195 -1.95 11.75 3.88
C ASP A 195 -1.43 12.65 5.01
N GLY A 196 -0.15 12.58 5.32
CA GLY A 196 0.49 13.49 6.25
C GLY A 196 1.92 13.14 6.63
N GLY A 197 2.61 14.10 7.22
CA GLY A 197 4.05 14.04 7.52
C GLY A 197 4.86 15.07 6.73
N SER A 198 6.14 15.14 7.04
CA SER A 198 7.11 16.06 6.45
C SER A 198 8.19 15.29 5.68
N GLY A 199 8.66 15.86 4.57
CA GLY A 199 9.69 15.26 3.74
C GLY A 199 9.22 13.98 3.06
N LEU A 200 7.95 13.94 2.65
CA LEU A 200 7.44 12.83 1.84
C LEU A 200 8.05 12.90 0.43
N GLU A 201 8.40 11.75 -0.12
CA GLU A 201 9.01 11.67 -1.46
C GLU A 201 8.23 10.70 -2.37
N VAL A 202 8.01 11.13 -3.62
CA VAL A 202 7.53 10.28 -4.71
C VAL A 202 8.50 10.48 -5.87
N SER A 203 9.22 9.41 -6.24
CA SER A 203 10.29 9.49 -7.24
C SER A 203 10.32 8.27 -8.16
N GLU A 204 10.76 8.48 -9.41
CA GLU A 204 10.94 7.40 -10.40
C GLU A 204 9.69 6.53 -10.62
N VAL A 205 8.50 7.13 -10.52
CA VAL A 205 7.21 6.43 -10.61
C VAL A 205 6.64 6.47 -12.02
N SER A 206 6.03 5.36 -12.45
CA SER A 206 5.22 5.31 -13.66
C SER A 206 3.75 5.04 -13.34
N ILE A 207 2.84 5.78 -14.00
CA ILE A 207 1.40 5.68 -13.80
C ILE A 207 0.70 5.54 -15.15
N GLU A 208 -0.02 4.44 -15.34
CA GLU A 208 -0.99 4.26 -16.43
C GLU A 208 -2.42 4.33 -15.88
N MET A 209 -3.21 5.30 -16.35
CA MET A 209 -4.64 5.40 -16.03
C MET A 209 -5.46 5.52 -17.30
N SER A 210 -6.19 4.46 -17.64
CA SER A 210 -7.17 4.46 -18.75
C SER A 210 -8.63 4.53 -18.29
N ILE A 211 -8.85 4.65 -16.97
CA ILE A 211 -10.16 4.85 -16.33
C ILE A 211 -10.49 6.33 -16.09
N ASP A 212 -11.77 6.61 -15.82
CA ASP A 212 -12.24 7.96 -15.50
C ASP A 212 -12.12 8.24 -14.00
N GLN A 213 -11.23 9.15 -13.60
CA GLN A 213 -10.97 9.49 -12.21
C GLN A 213 -10.69 10.98 -12.01
N THR A 214 -10.60 11.40 -10.76
CA THR A 214 -10.39 12.82 -10.45
C THR A 214 -8.90 13.19 -10.48
N GLU A 215 -8.03 12.37 -9.92
CA GLU A 215 -6.59 12.64 -9.83
C GLU A 215 -5.75 11.36 -9.82
N ALA A 216 -4.50 11.43 -10.29
CA ALA A 216 -3.54 10.33 -10.18
C ALA A 216 -2.78 10.33 -8.84
N ILE A 217 -2.24 11.50 -8.46
CA ILE A 217 -1.58 11.73 -7.18
C ILE A 217 -2.37 12.77 -6.38
N ARG A 218 -2.69 12.44 -5.12
CA ARG A 218 -3.35 13.36 -4.20
C ARG A 218 -2.47 13.72 -3.02
N VAL A 219 -2.27 15.01 -2.79
CA VAL A 219 -1.66 15.55 -1.57
C VAL A 219 -2.74 16.09 -0.65
N MET A 220 -2.81 15.56 0.57
CA MET A 220 -3.83 15.91 1.56
C MET A 220 -3.38 17.03 2.51
N PRO A 221 -4.32 17.69 3.23
CA PRO A 221 -4.00 18.79 4.12
C PRO A 221 -3.09 18.47 5.31
N GLY A 222 -2.87 17.19 5.62
CA GLY A 222 -1.96 16.77 6.69
C GLY A 222 -0.49 16.73 6.28
N VAL A 223 -0.18 16.95 5.00
CA VAL A 223 1.19 16.91 4.47
C VAL A 223 1.86 18.24 4.72
N ASP A 224 2.94 18.24 5.50
CA ASP A 224 3.73 19.45 5.81
C ASP A 224 4.71 19.78 4.69
N SER A 225 5.34 18.77 4.11
CA SER A 225 6.15 18.92 2.90
C SER A 225 6.22 17.63 2.07
N ALA A 226 6.21 17.78 0.75
CA ALA A 226 6.40 16.68 -0.20
C ALA A 226 7.21 17.12 -1.43
N SER A 227 8.03 16.20 -1.93
CA SER A 227 8.75 16.30 -3.20
C SER A 227 8.26 15.22 -4.15
N ILE A 228 7.84 15.59 -5.36
CA ILE A 228 7.33 14.68 -6.37
C ILE A 228 8.15 14.91 -7.65
N HIS A 229 8.97 13.95 -8.04
CA HIS A 229 9.83 14.13 -9.21
C HIS A 229 10.07 12.85 -10.01
N ASP A 230 10.55 13.01 -11.25
CA ASP A 230 10.80 11.87 -12.16
C ASP A 230 9.57 10.97 -12.30
N VAL A 231 8.40 11.58 -12.54
CA VAL A 231 7.12 10.87 -12.66
C VAL A 231 6.60 10.92 -14.08
N ASP A 232 6.40 9.74 -14.67
CA ASP A 232 5.78 9.56 -15.99
C ASP A 232 4.32 9.10 -15.82
N MET A 233 3.38 9.81 -16.46
CA MET A 233 1.95 9.52 -16.42
C MET A 233 1.36 9.41 -17.83
N ASP A 234 0.71 8.29 -18.13
CA ASP A 234 -0.25 8.14 -19.24
C ASP A 234 -1.67 8.19 -18.69
N LEU A 235 -2.30 9.36 -18.80
CA LEU A 235 -3.67 9.60 -18.35
C LEU A 235 -4.64 9.54 -19.53
N SER A 236 -4.64 8.42 -20.24
CA SER A 236 -5.49 8.22 -21.43
C SER A 236 -6.98 8.14 -21.13
N GLY A 237 -7.38 7.80 -19.91
CA GLY A 237 -8.76 7.91 -19.42
C GLY A 237 -9.20 9.35 -19.18
N THR A 238 -10.41 9.57 -18.65
CA THR A 238 -10.84 10.92 -18.22
C THR A 238 -10.34 11.19 -16.81
N VAL A 239 -9.02 11.38 -16.66
CA VAL A 239 -8.40 11.82 -15.40
C VAL A 239 -8.28 13.34 -15.40
N ARG A 240 -8.79 14.03 -14.37
CA ARG A 240 -8.74 15.51 -14.36
C ARG A 240 -7.33 16.04 -14.11
N ASP A 241 -6.65 15.55 -13.07
CA ASP A 241 -5.38 16.11 -12.61
C ASP A 241 -4.30 15.02 -12.53
N GLY A 242 -3.07 15.33 -12.95
CA GLY A 242 -1.90 14.51 -12.63
C GLY A 242 -1.63 14.55 -11.12
N VAL A 243 -1.32 15.73 -10.60
CA VAL A 243 -1.17 16.00 -9.17
C VAL A 243 -2.25 16.96 -8.68
N SER A 244 -2.96 16.58 -7.63
CA SER A 244 -3.96 17.39 -6.93
C SER A 244 -3.47 17.72 -5.52
N VAL A 245 -3.23 19.00 -5.24
CA VAL A 245 -2.86 19.51 -3.91
C VAL A 245 -4.08 20.09 -3.22
N THR A 246 -4.50 19.46 -2.12
CA THR A 246 -5.68 19.89 -1.37
C THR A 246 -5.32 21.07 -0.46
N GLY A 247 -6.13 22.13 -0.47
CA GLY A 247 -5.96 23.28 0.42
C GLY A 247 -5.74 22.89 1.87
N GLY A 248 -4.67 23.44 2.47
CA GLY A 248 -4.20 23.11 3.80
C GLY A 248 -2.91 22.28 3.83
N ALA A 249 -2.51 21.69 2.70
CA ALA A 249 -1.18 21.10 2.57
C ALA A 249 -0.10 22.20 2.68
N GLY A 250 1.07 21.82 3.18
CA GLY A 250 2.26 22.65 3.29
C GLY A 250 3.00 22.79 1.94
N SER A 251 4.32 22.65 1.96
CA SER A 251 5.14 22.84 0.76
C SER A 251 5.08 21.62 -0.16
N VAL A 252 4.64 21.78 -1.39
CA VAL A 252 4.69 20.72 -2.40
C VAL A 252 5.58 21.18 -3.54
N GLU A 253 6.67 20.46 -3.78
CA GLU A 253 7.58 20.71 -4.89
C GLU A 253 7.42 19.60 -5.92
N THR A 254 7.32 20.00 -7.20
CA THR A 254 7.23 19.08 -8.33
C THR A 254 8.35 19.38 -9.33
N ASP A 255 9.06 18.35 -9.78
CA ASP A 255 10.11 18.46 -10.79
C ASP A 255 10.00 17.30 -11.80
N ASP A 256 10.46 17.47 -13.04
CA ASP A 256 10.48 16.41 -14.07
C ASP A 256 9.21 15.53 -14.14
N LEU A 257 8.05 16.20 -14.23
CA LEU A 257 6.73 15.59 -14.32
C LEU A 257 6.26 15.51 -15.78
N SER A 258 6.08 14.29 -16.28
CA SER A 258 5.74 14.00 -17.68
C SER A 258 4.31 13.47 -17.75
N VAL A 259 3.37 14.33 -18.13
CA VAL A 259 1.94 13.96 -18.23
C VAL A 259 1.51 13.91 -19.68
N SER A 260 0.94 12.77 -20.08
CA SER A 260 0.38 12.54 -21.41
C SER A 260 -1.07 12.07 -21.33
N GLY A 261 -1.78 12.05 -22.46
CA GLY A 261 -3.19 11.65 -22.52
C GLY A 261 -4.17 12.82 -22.42
N ASN A 262 -5.29 12.61 -21.73
CA ASN A 262 -6.43 13.54 -21.64
C ASN A 262 -6.45 14.37 -20.34
N GLY A 263 -5.40 14.28 -19.53
CA GLY A 263 -5.22 15.08 -18.32
C GLY A 263 -5.48 16.57 -18.56
N ARG A 264 -6.22 17.22 -17.66
CA ARG A 264 -6.53 18.65 -17.78
C ARG A 264 -5.46 19.53 -17.16
N TYR A 265 -4.86 19.09 -16.07
CA TYR A 265 -3.82 19.81 -15.33
C TYR A 265 -2.70 18.87 -14.93
N ASP A 266 -1.45 19.28 -15.11
CA ASP A 266 -0.30 18.55 -14.59
C ASP A 266 -0.27 18.65 -13.05
N VAL A 267 -0.47 19.87 -12.53
CA VAL A 267 -0.64 20.17 -11.10
C VAL A 267 -1.84 21.10 -10.91
N PHE A 268 -2.72 20.77 -9.95
CA PHE A 268 -3.89 21.57 -9.59
C PHE A 268 -3.97 21.77 -8.06
N GLU A 269 -4.11 23.02 -7.63
CA GLU A 269 -4.27 23.41 -6.22
C GLU A 269 -5.73 23.83 -5.95
N TYR A 270 -6.31 23.31 -4.86
CA TYR A 270 -7.70 23.59 -4.43
C TYR A 270 -7.81 24.66 -3.35
#